data_AF-A0A963RUL5-F1
#
_entry.id   AF-A0A963RUL5-F1
#
_cell.length_a   1.000
_cell.length_b   1.000
_cell.length_c   1.000
_cell.angle_alpha   90.00
_cell.angle_beta   90.00
_cell.angle_gamma   90.00
#
_symmetry.space_group_name_H-M   'P 1'
#
loop_
_entity.id
_entity.type
_entity.pdbx_description
1 polymer ?
#
loop_
_entity_poly.entity_id
_entity_poly.type
_entity_poly.pdbx_seq_one_letter_code
_entity_poly.pdbx_strand_id
1 'polypeptide(L)'
;VNNIPVDDYGRRGIAVFNTSGANANAVKELVLAGMLLAVRGILPGIAYAQSLGDMTDSAAMHALLEKEKSRFAGGELRGKTLGIVGLGAIGSMVADMALALGMKVLGYDPALSIDAAWRLSNAVQRMENLPTLLARSDVVSLHVPAMEATRHLINADALAHLKPGAVLLNFARESIVDPAAVLQALGAGRLGRYVCDFPEP
;
A
#
# COMPACT_ATOMS: atom_id res chain seq x y z
N VAL A 1 -17.55 9.71 7.47
CA VAL A 1 -17.53 10.85 6.54
C VAL A 1 -16.77 11.92 7.25
N ASN A 2 -15.59 12.31 6.76
CA ASN A 2 -14.63 13.08 7.56
C ASN A 2 -14.58 14.56 7.14
N ASN A 3 -15.30 14.92 6.09
CA ASN A 3 -15.36 16.25 5.48
C ASN A 3 -16.75 16.91 5.61
N ILE A 4 -17.67 16.29 6.35
CA ILE A 4 -19.03 16.80 6.59
C ILE A 4 -19.23 16.88 8.11
N PRO A 5 -19.74 18.00 8.65
CA PRO A 5 -20.03 18.14 10.08
C PRO A 5 -21.30 17.35 10.43
N VAL A 6 -21.15 16.02 10.53
CA VAL A 6 -22.26 15.07 10.74
C VAL A 6 -23.09 15.43 11.98
N ASP A 7 -22.45 15.82 13.08
CA ASP A 7 -23.13 16.16 14.33
C ASP A 7 -23.99 17.42 14.22
N ASP A 8 -23.51 18.46 13.52
CA ASP A 8 -24.28 19.69 13.29
C ASP A 8 -25.52 19.40 12.42
N TYR A 9 -25.32 18.64 11.35
CA TYR A 9 -26.39 18.28 10.42
C TYR A 9 -27.43 17.37 11.07
N GLY A 10 -26.99 16.44 11.92
CA GLY A 10 -27.87 15.61 12.75
C GLY A 10 -28.78 16.45 13.65
N ARG A 11 -28.25 17.47 14.33
CA ARG A 11 -29.05 18.39 15.17
C ARG A 11 -30.09 19.19 14.38
N ARG A 12 -29.86 19.39 13.08
CA ARG A 12 -30.75 20.14 12.18
C ARG A 12 -31.72 19.24 11.41
N GLY A 13 -31.73 17.93 11.68
CA GLY A 13 -32.57 16.96 10.97
C GLY A 13 -32.14 16.71 9.52
N ILE A 14 -30.89 17.03 9.16
CA ILE A 14 -30.35 16.82 7.82
C ILE A 14 -29.68 15.44 7.77
N ALA A 15 -30.22 14.54 6.95
CA ALA A 15 -29.67 13.21 6.76
C ALA A 15 -28.37 13.24 5.92
N VAL A 16 -27.34 12.54 6.39
CA VAL A 16 -26.05 12.39 5.69
C VAL A 16 -25.84 10.92 5.34
N PHE A 17 -25.60 10.65 4.07
CA PHE A 17 -25.31 9.31 3.57
C PHE A 17 -23.89 9.23 3.02
N ASN A 18 -23.27 8.05 3.08
CA ASN A 18 -22.05 7.74 2.35
C ASN A 18 -22.32 6.64 1.32
N THR A 19 -21.49 6.57 0.28
CA THR A 19 -21.51 5.51 -0.72
C THR A 19 -20.50 4.42 -0.33
N SER A 20 -20.72 3.82 0.84
CA SER A 20 -19.82 2.77 1.36
C SER A 20 -19.66 1.63 0.34
N GLY A 21 -18.41 1.25 0.04
CA GLY A 21 -18.10 0.16 -0.89
C GLY A 21 -18.10 0.53 -2.38
N ALA A 22 -18.61 1.69 -2.78
CA ALA A 22 -18.77 2.04 -4.20
C ALA A 22 -17.45 2.07 -4.98
N ASN A 23 -16.35 2.46 -4.33
CA ASN A 23 -15.02 2.52 -4.92
C ASN A 23 -14.08 1.40 -4.41
N ALA A 24 -14.59 0.40 -3.67
CA ALA A 24 -13.74 -0.60 -3.02
C ALA A 24 -12.92 -1.41 -4.05
N ASN A 25 -13.52 -1.77 -5.18
CA ASN A 25 -12.81 -2.45 -6.25
C ASN A 25 -11.73 -1.59 -6.91
N ALA A 26 -12.00 -0.30 -7.12
CA ALA A 26 -11.04 0.63 -7.70
C ALA A 26 -9.80 0.78 -6.80
N VAL A 27 -9.99 0.89 -5.48
CA VAL A 27 -8.87 0.94 -4.52
C VAL A 27 -8.09 -0.38 -4.53
N LYS A 28 -8.76 -1.53 -4.57
CA LYS A 28 -8.10 -2.84 -4.69
C LYS A 28 -7.20 -2.92 -5.92
N GLU A 29 -7.69 -2.46 -7.08
CA GLU A 29 -6.89 -2.41 -8.32
C GLU A 29 -5.71 -1.45 -8.20
N LEU A 30 -5.90 -0.29 -7.56
CA LEU A 30 -4.82 0.67 -7.32
C LEU A 30 -3.73 0.10 -6.40
N VAL A 31 -4.12 -0.67 -5.38
CA VAL A 31 -3.17 -1.41 -4.52
C VAL A 31 -2.35 -2.39 -5.33
N LEU A 32 -2.98 -3.17 -6.22
CA LEU A 32 -2.25 -4.08 -7.11
C LEU A 32 -1.28 -3.34 -8.01
N ALA A 33 -1.73 -2.27 -8.64
CA ALA A 33 -0.89 -1.43 -9.50
C ALA A 33 0.30 -0.88 -8.70
N GLY A 34 0.06 -0.33 -7.51
CA GLY A 34 1.11 0.19 -6.61
C GLY A 34 2.13 -0.89 -6.22
N MET A 35 1.67 -2.11 -5.92
CA MET A 35 2.55 -3.23 -5.64
C MET A 35 3.44 -3.58 -6.84
N LEU A 36 2.86 -3.64 -8.05
CA LEU A 36 3.60 -3.96 -9.27
C LEU A 36 4.62 -2.87 -9.63
N LEU A 37 4.22 -1.59 -9.54
CA LEU A 37 5.12 -0.45 -9.75
C LEU A 37 6.30 -0.46 -8.78
N ALA A 38 6.05 -0.86 -7.53
CA ALA A 38 7.08 -0.94 -6.51
C ALA A 38 8.07 -2.09 -6.73
N VAL A 39 7.60 -3.27 -7.15
CA VAL A 39 8.44 -4.47 -7.19
C VAL A 39 9.08 -4.74 -8.56
N ARG A 40 8.45 -4.36 -9.69
CA ARG A 40 8.86 -4.82 -11.04
C ARG A 40 9.82 -3.90 -11.79
N GLY A 41 10.25 -2.80 -11.20
CA GLY A 41 11.17 -1.87 -11.88
C GLY A 41 10.55 -1.11 -13.07
N ILE A 42 9.22 -1.06 -13.15
CA ILE A 42 8.48 -0.45 -14.26
C ILE A 42 8.81 1.04 -14.40
N LEU A 43 8.72 1.82 -13.32
CA LEU A 43 8.97 3.27 -13.38
C LEU A 43 10.43 3.60 -13.78
N PRO A 44 11.46 2.97 -13.18
CA PRO A 44 12.83 3.12 -13.68
C PRO A 44 13.02 2.74 -15.14
N GLY A 45 12.39 1.65 -15.61
CA GLY A 45 12.46 1.23 -17.00
C GLY A 45 11.84 2.24 -17.96
N ILE A 46 10.68 2.81 -17.61
CA ILE A 46 10.03 3.88 -18.38
C ILE A 46 10.92 5.12 -18.42
N ALA A 47 11.44 5.56 -17.28
CA ALA A 47 12.31 6.72 -17.20
C ALA A 47 13.59 6.53 -18.03
N TYR A 48 14.17 5.32 -18.00
CA TYR A 48 15.32 4.99 -18.82
C TYR A 48 14.99 5.04 -20.31
N ALA A 49 13.89 4.43 -20.75
CA ALA A 49 13.47 4.47 -22.14
C ALA A 49 13.24 5.91 -22.64
N GLN A 50 12.65 6.77 -21.81
CA GLN A 50 12.45 8.19 -22.12
C GLN A 50 13.77 8.96 -22.26
N SER A 51 14.83 8.57 -21.55
CA SER A 51 16.16 9.19 -21.66
C SER A 51 16.87 8.91 -22.98
N LEU A 52 16.37 7.95 -23.78
CA LEU A 52 16.99 7.54 -25.04
C LEU A 52 16.35 8.22 -26.26
N GLY A 53 15.53 9.25 -26.07
CA GLY A 53 14.77 9.91 -27.14
C GLY A 53 15.61 10.47 -28.29
N ASP A 54 16.88 10.78 -28.06
CA ASP A 54 17.80 11.32 -29.07
C ASP A 54 18.45 10.24 -29.96
N MET A 55 18.30 8.96 -29.62
CA MET A 55 18.87 7.86 -30.41
C MET A 55 18.01 7.56 -31.64
N THR A 56 18.61 7.69 -32.82
CA THR A 56 17.94 7.44 -34.11
C THR A 56 18.30 6.08 -34.73
N ASP A 57 19.36 5.43 -34.25
CA ASP A 57 19.79 4.10 -34.70
C ASP A 57 19.13 2.99 -33.87
N SER A 58 18.22 2.26 -34.51
CA SER A 58 17.48 1.13 -33.92
C SER A 58 18.39 -0.03 -33.49
N ALA A 59 19.45 -0.34 -34.25
CA ALA A 59 20.34 -1.45 -33.94
C ALA A 59 21.20 -1.13 -32.70
N ALA A 60 21.71 0.10 -32.62
CA ALA A 60 22.44 0.58 -31.45
C ALA A 60 21.55 0.62 -30.19
N MET A 61 20.31 1.11 -30.33
CA MET A 61 19.31 1.11 -29.26
C MET A 61 19.03 -0.31 -28.74
N HIS A 62 18.79 -1.26 -29.64
CA HIS A 62 18.48 -2.63 -29.25
C HIS A 62 19.63 -3.28 -28.47
N ALA A 63 20.88 -3.13 -28.93
CA ALA A 63 22.06 -3.65 -28.25
C ALA A 63 22.23 -3.04 -26.83
N LEU A 64 21.97 -1.74 -26.69
CA LEU A 64 22.00 -1.06 -25.39
C LEU A 64 20.92 -1.57 -24.43
N LEU A 65 19.69 -1.71 -24.92
CA LEU A 65 18.56 -2.17 -24.10
C LEU A 65 18.74 -3.61 -23.62
N GLU A 66 19.25 -4.52 -24.46
CA GLU A 66 19.54 -5.89 -24.05
C GLU A 66 20.63 -5.95 -22.97
N LYS A 67 21.65 -5.07 -23.06
CA LYS A 67 22.70 -4.95 -22.04
C LYS A 67 22.15 -4.45 -20.70
N GLU A 68 21.24 -3.48 -20.73
CA GLU A 68 20.72 -2.83 -19.51
C GLU A 68 19.49 -3.53 -18.91
N LYS A 69 18.93 -4.54 -19.57
CA LYS A 69 17.69 -5.22 -19.17
C LYS A 69 17.67 -5.72 -17.72
N SER A 70 18.78 -6.25 -17.23
CA SER A 70 18.90 -6.79 -15.87
C SER A 70 18.77 -5.71 -14.78
N ARG A 71 19.09 -4.46 -15.10
CA ARG A 71 19.01 -3.31 -14.19
C ARG A 71 17.58 -3.05 -13.71
N PHE A 72 16.58 -3.46 -14.50
CA PHE A 72 15.16 -3.20 -14.25
C PHE A 72 14.36 -4.46 -13.94
N ALA A 73 15.01 -5.61 -13.72
CA ALA A 73 14.33 -6.89 -13.51
C ALA A 73 13.35 -6.88 -12.31
N GLY A 74 13.69 -6.13 -11.26
CA GLY A 74 12.88 -6.02 -10.05
C GLY A 74 12.76 -7.37 -9.33
N GLY A 75 11.58 -7.62 -8.74
CA GLY A 75 11.22 -8.88 -8.09
C GLY A 75 9.75 -9.22 -8.26
N GLU A 76 9.39 -10.45 -7.90
CA GLU A 76 8.03 -10.97 -8.03
C GLU A 76 7.20 -10.79 -6.75
N LEU A 77 5.87 -10.67 -6.90
CA LEU A 77 4.94 -10.70 -5.76
C LEU A 77 4.77 -12.11 -5.19
N ARG A 78 4.82 -13.13 -6.05
CA ARG A 78 4.65 -14.53 -5.65
C ARG A 78 5.65 -14.89 -4.54
N GLY A 79 5.16 -15.51 -3.47
CA GLY A 79 5.95 -15.92 -2.32
C GLY A 79 6.31 -14.81 -1.33
N LYS A 80 6.12 -13.52 -1.67
CA LYS A 80 6.26 -12.41 -0.73
C LYS A 80 5.09 -12.37 0.25
N THR A 81 5.31 -11.68 1.37
CA THR A 81 4.32 -11.46 2.41
C THR A 81 3.71 -10.07 2.28
N LEU A 82 2.38 -9.99 2.10
CA LEU A 82 1.59 -8.78 2.22
C LEU A 82 1.03 -8.65 3.63
N GLY A 83 1.34 -7.55 4.31
CA GLY A 83 0.68 -7.12 5.54
C GLY A 83 -0.44 -6.14 5.25
N ILE A 84 -1.62 -6.40 5.78
CA ILE A 84 -2.81 -5.59 5.59
C ILE A 84 -3.20 -5.00 6.95
N VAL A 85 -3.19 -3.67 7.04
CA VAL A 85 -3.63 -2.93 8.23
C VAL A 85 -5.05 -2.43 7.97
N GLY A 86 -6.04 -3.01 8.65
CA GLY A 86 -7.47 -2.80 8.38
C GLY A 86 -8.03 -3.88 7.45
N LEU A 87 -8.92 -4.71 7.98
CA LEU A 87 -9.52 -5.87 7.30
C LEU A 87 -11.02 -5.67 7.05
N GLY A 88 -11.44 -4.42 6.87
CA GLY A 88 -12.77 -4.07 6.37
C GLY A 88 -12.96 -4.47 4.89
N ALA A 89 -14.00 -3.92 4.26
CA ALA A 89 -14.40 -4.31 2.89
C ALA A 89 -13.27 -4.24 1.84
N ILE A 90 -12.43 -3.21 1.89
CA ILE A 90 -11.29 -3.08 0.96
C ILE A 90 -10.17 -4.06 1.33
N GLY A 91 -9.81 -4.13 2.61
CA GLY A 91 -8.74 -4.98 3.10
C GLY A 91 -8.98 -6.47 2.82
N SER A 92 -10.22 -6.94 2.94
CA SER A 92 -10.58 -8.33 2.59
C SER A 92 -10.43 -8.60 1.09
N MET A 93 -10.88 -7.68 0.23
CA MET A 93 -10.73 -7.82 -1.23
C MET A 93 -9.25 -7.81 -1.66
N VAL A 94 -8.43 -6.99 -1.01
CA VAL A 94 -6.97 -6.95 -1.23
C VAL A 94 -6.32 -8.26 -0.76
N ALA A 95 -6.77 -8.82 0.36
CA ALA A 95 -6.28 -10.10 0.88
C ALA A 95 -6.54 -11.24 -0.11
N ASP A 96 -7.77 -11.37 -0.61
CA ASP A 96 -8.15 -12.42 -1.56
C ASP A 96 -7.36 -12.31 -2.87
N MET A 97 -7.20 -11.09 -3.37
CA MET A 97 -6.36 -10.81 -4.55
C MET A 97 -4.90 -11.21 -4.32
N ALA A 98 -4.32 -10.87 -3.17
CA ALA A 98 -2.94 -11.20 -2.86
C ALA A 98 -2.73 -12.72 -2.73
N LEU A 99 -3.68 -13.43 -2.12
CA LEU A 99 -3.69 -14.89 -2.06
C LEU A 99 -3.75 -15.50 -3.47
N ALA A 100 -4.60 -14.99 -4.36
CA ALA A 100 -4.69 -15.43 -5.75
C ALA A 100 -3.40 -15.20 -6.55
N LEU A 101 -2.62 -14.18 -6.19
CA LEU A 101 -1.28 -13.91 -6.75
C LEU A 101 -0.17 -14.78 -6.14
N GLY A 102 -0.51 -15.68 -5.21
CA GLY A 102 0.44 -16.57 -4.53
C GLY A 102 1.28 -15.86 -3.47
N MET A 103 0.79 -14.76 -2.90
CA MET A 103 1.41 -14.11 -1.75
C MET A 103 0.99 -14.79 -0.44
N LYS A 104 1.79 -14.61 0.61
CA LYS A 104 1.37 -14.87 1.99
C LYS A 104 0.68 -13.62 2.51
N VAL A 105 -0.44 -13.75 3.21
CA VAL A 105 -1.20 -12.59 3.69
C VAL A 105 -1.28 -12.59 5.21
N LEU A 106 -0.84 -11.48 5.81
CA LEU A 106 -0.95 -11.17 7.22
C LEU A 106 -1.97 -10.04 7.39
N GLY A 107 -2.86 -10.15 8.36
CA GLY A 107 -3.87 -9.14 8.63
C GLY A 107 -3.82 -8.65 10.07
N TYR A 108 -3.86 -7.33 10.27
CA TYR A 108 -4.07 -6.71 11.58
C TYR A 108 -5.22 -5.72 11.46
N ASP A 109 -6.21 -5.85 12.34
CA ASP A 109 -7.30 -4.88 12.44
C ASP A 109 -7.66 -4.70 13.92
N PRO A 110 -7.45 -3.49 14.48
CA PRO A 110 -7.78 -3.20 15.88
C PRO A 110 -9.29 -3.18 16.14
N ALA A 111 -10.11 -3.01 15.10
CA ALA A 111 -11.56 -2.86 15.19
C ALA A 111 -12.31 -3.99 14.47
N LEU A 112 -11.69 -5.17 14.31
CA LEU A 112 -12.28 -6.28 13.56
C LEU A 112 -13.64 -6.69 14.14
N SER A 113 -14.70 -6.45 13.37
CA SER A 113 -16.04 -6.94 13.71
C SER A 113 -16.17 -8.42 13.38
N ILE A 114 -17.14 -9.09 14.01
CA ILE A 114 -17.47 -10.50 13.75
C ILE A 114 -17.80 -10.70 12.26
N ASP A 115 -18.60 -9.80 11.67
CA ASP A 115 -18.97 -9.88 10.25
C ASP A 115 -17.78 -9.72 9.30
N ALA A 116 -16.80 -8.87 9.65
CA ALA A 116 -15.56 -8.76 8.88
C ALA A 116 -14.71 -10.03 9.00
N ALA A 117 -14.68 -10.65 10.19
CA ALA A 117 -13.99 -11.92 10.40
C ALA A 117 -14.55 -13.06 9.53
N TRP A 118 -15.87 -13.12 9.30
CA TRP A 118 -16.49 -14.12 8.43
C TRP A 118 -16.17 -13.95 6.94
N ARG A 119 -15.79 -12.74 6.49
CA ARG A 119 -15.43 -12.47 5.09
C ARG A 119 -13.98 -12.79 4.77
N LEU A 120 -13.15 -13.01 5.79
CA LEU A 120 -11.73 -13.29 5.59
C LEU A 120 -11.52 -14.75 5.26
N SER A 121 -10.76 -15.00 4.19
CA SER A 121 -10.22 -16.32 3.90
C SER A 121 -9.43 -16.85 5.11
N ASN A 122 -9.60 -18.13 5.42
CA ASN A 122 -8.85 -18.82 6.47
C ASN A 122 -7.34 -18.87 6.19
N ALA A 123 -6.91 -18.57 4.96
CA ALA A 123 -5.51 -18.45 4.58
C ALA A 123 -4.86 -17.13 5.03
N VAL A 124 -5.65 -16.14 5.47
CA VAL A 124 -5.13 -14.89 6.06
C VAL A 124 -4.69 -15.14 7.50
N GLN A 125 -3.41 -14.95 7.78
CA GLN A 125 -2.91 -15.09 9.15
C GLN A 125 -3.14 -13.79 9.93
N ARG A 126 -4.00 -13.84 10.96
CA ARG A 126 -4.23 -12.70 11.85
C ARG A 126 -3.02 -12.44 12.76
N MET A 127 -2.58 -11.19 12.81
CA MET A 127 -1.55 -10.69 13.72
C MET A 127 -2.19 -10.00 14.92
N GLU A 128 -1.57 -10.14 16.08
CA GLU A 128 -2.06 -9.56 17.35
C GLU A 128 -1.76 -8.06 17.47
N ASN A 129 -0.68 -7.61 16.84
CA ASN A 129 -0.23 -6.23 16.91
C ASN A 129 0.45 -5.78 15.62
N LEU A 130 0.48 -4.46 15.42
CA LEU A 130 1.07 -3.82 14.24
C LEU A 130 2.58 -4.12 14.10
N PRO A 131 3.43 -4.01 15.14
CA PRO A 131 4.86 -4.32 15.02
C PRO A 131 5.17 -5.71 14.45
N THR A 132 4.44 -6.73 14.89
CA THR A 132 4.63 -8.12 14.41
C THR A 132 4.25 -8.25 12.94
N LEU A 133 3.20 -7.55 12.50
CA LEU A 133 2.83 -7.49 11.08
C LEU A 133 3.95 -6.84 10.27
N LEU A 134 4.40 -5.64 10.68
CA LEU A 134 5.42 -4.87 9.97
C LEU A 134 6.73 -5.65 9.82
N ALA A 135 7.16 -6.35 10.87
CA ALA A 135 8.39 -7.15 10.87
C ALA A 135 8.35 -8.37 9.93
N ARG A 136 7.15 -8.85 9.58
CA ARG A 136 6.97 -10.07 8.78
C ARG A 136 6.56 -9.79 7.33
N SER A 137 6.20 -8.54 7.02
CA SER A 137 5.74 -8.10 5.70
C SER A 137 6.86 -7.59 4.82
N ASP A 138 6.83 -7.99 3.54
CA ASP A 138 7.66 -7.39 2.49
C ASP A 138 6.96 -6.18 1.87
N VAL A 139 5.63 -6.23 1.86
CA VAL A 139 4.74 -5.17 1.40
C VAL A 139 3.69 -4.93 2.49
N VAL A 140 3.39 -3.68 2.81
CA VAL A 140 2.36 -3.29 3.78
C VAL A 140 1.37 -2.36 3.10
N SER A 141 0.06 -2.64 3.24
CA SER A 141 -1.01 -1.79 2.72
C SER A 141 -1.97 -1.35 3.82
N LEU A 142 -2.31 -0.07 3.82
CA LEU A 142 -3.13 0.57 4.84
C LEU A 142 -4.58 0.77 4.33
N HIS A 143 -5.55 0.31 5.10
CA HIS A 143 -6.99 0.37 4.83
C HIS A 143 -7.81 0.72 6.08
N VAL A 144 -7.26 1.55 6.97
CA VAL A 144 -7.95 2.04 8.16
C VAL A 144 -8.53 3.44 7.93
N PRO A 145 -9.63 3.82 8.59
CA PRO A 145 -10.14 5.19 8.51
C PRO A 145 -9.22 6.17 9.25
N ALA A 146 -9.22 7.45 8.86
CA ALA A 146 -8.57 8.50 9.64
C ALA A 146 -9.46 8.89 10.84
N MET A 147 -8.90 8.75 12.04
CA MET A 147 -9.45 9.14 13.33
C MET A 147 -8.29 9.36 14.30
N GLU A 148 -8.55 9.91 15.49
CA GLU A 148 -7.54 10.17 16.53
C GLU A 148 -6.63 8.95 16.77
N ALA A 149 -7.24 7.77 16.90
CA ALA A 149 -6.54 6.51 17.19
C ALA A 149 -5.66 5.98 16.03
N THR A 150 -5.85 6.46 14.81
CA THR A 150 -5.07 6.05 13.62
C THR A 150 -4.17 7.17 13.10
N ARG A 151 -4.19 8.35 13.74
CA ARG A 151 -3.33 9.46 13.37
C ARG A 151 -1.88 9.09 13.65
N HIS A 152 -1.03 9.20 12.61
CA HIS A 152 0.38 8.79 12.65
C HIS A 152 0.57 7.36 13.17
N LEU A 153 -0.37 6.45 12.83
CA LEU A 153 -0.23 5.03 13.12
C LEU A 153 1.08 4.46 12.55
N ILE A 154 1.49 4.97 11.37
CA ILE A 154 2.81 4.71 10.79
C ILE A 154 3.72 5.90 11.09
N ASN A 155 4.34 5.87 12.27
CA ASN A 155 5.35 6.82 12.74
C ASN A 155 6.76 6.20 12.70
N ALA A 156 7.76 6.92 13.24
CA ALA A 156 9.15 6.46 13.28
C ALA A 156 9.32 5.10 14.00
N ASP A 157 8.64 4.91 15.13
CA ASP A 157 8.70 3.66 15.90
C ASP A 157 8.10 2.49 15.11
N ALA A 158 6.94 2.71 14.48
CA ALA A 158 6.32 1.70 13.62
C ALA A 158 7.23 1.33 12.44
N LEU A 159 7.81 2.32 11.75
CA LEU A 159 8.70 2.11 10.61
C LEU A 159 10.00 1.38 11.00
N ALA A 160 10.46 1.50 12.25
CA ALA A 160 11.64 0.77 12.74
C ALA A 160 11.43 -0.76 12.73
N HIS A 161 10.19 -1.22 12.82
CA HIS A 161 9.85 -2.65 12.76
C HIS A 161 9.83 -3.21 11.34
N LEU A 162 9.84 -2.39 10.29
CA LEU A 162 9.81 -2.89 8.92
C LEU A 162 11.04 -3.75 8.60
N LYS A 163 10.83 -4.73 7.73
CA LYS A 163 11.95 -5.37 7.04
C LYS A 163 12.72 -4.31 6.23
N PRO A 164 14.06 -4.38 6.18
CA PRO A 164 14.85 -3.55 5.28
C PRO A 164 14.35 -3.67 3.83
N GLY A 165 14.16 -2.54 3.17
CA GLY A 165 13.67 -2.50 1.78
C GLY A 165 12.18 -2.80 1.61
N ALA A 166 11.39 -2.84 2.69
CA ALA A 166 9.94 -3.06 2.59
C ALA A 166 9.23 -1.98 1.75
N VAL A 167 8.07 -2.33 1.22
CA VAL A 167 7.20 -1.40 0.48
C VAL A 167 6.01 -1.02 1.36
N LEU A 168 5.72 0.27 1.48
CA LEU A 168 4.54 0.78 2.16
C LEU A 168 3.58 1.41 1.13
N LEU A 169 2.30 1.05 1.21
CA LEU A 169 1.23 1.60 0.38
C LEU A 169 0.19 2.29 1.24
N ASN A 170 -0.11 3.55 0.95
CA ASN A 170 -1.17 4.31 1.61
C ASN A 170 -2.12 4.92 0.57
N PHE A 171 -3.30 4.32 0.46
CA PHE A 171 -4.45 4.87 -0.28
C PHE A 171 -5.65 5.06 0.64
N ALA A 172 -5.40 5.07 1.96
CA ALA A 172 -6.42 5.25 2.97
C ALA A 172 -6.62 6.74 3.23
N ARG A 173 -5.72 7.38 3.96
CA ARG A 173 -5.75 8.81 4.30
C ARG A 173 -4.33 9.31 4.61
N GLU A 174 -4.05 10.57 4.28
CA GLU A 174 -2.76 11.21 4.53
C GLU A 174 -2.33 11.12 6.00
N SER A 175 -3.25 11.43 6.93
CA SER A 175 -2.96 11.58 8.37
C SER A 175 -2.59 10.29 9.09
N ILE A 176 -2.66 9.13 8.41
CA ILE A 176 -2.32 7.82 9.00
C ILE A 176 -0.79 7.64 9.06
N VAL A 177 -0.06 8.31 8.18
CA VAL A 177 1.38 8.19 8.03
C VAL A 177 2.04 9.50 8.45
N ASP A 178 3.13 9.41 9.21
CA ASP A 178 4.00 10.55 9.50
C ASP A 178 4.97 10.76 8.31
N PRO A 179 4.85 11.88 7.57
CA PRO A 179 5.65 12.14 6.37
C PRO A 179 7.14 12.25 6.68
N ALA A 180 7.49 12.92 7.78
CA ALA A 180 8.89 13.11 8.18
C ALA A 180 9.54 11.77 8.53
N ALA A 181 8.80 10.89 9.22
CA ALA A 181 9.28 9.56 9.55
C ALA A 181 9.48 8.69 8.30
N VAL A 182 8.58 8.79 7.30
CA VAL A 182 8.72 8.07 6.02
C VAL A 182 9.95 8.55 5.26
N LEU A 183 10.17 9.87 5.15
CA LEU A 183 11.35 10.41 4.46
C LEU A 183 12.65 9.94 5.11
N GLN A 184 12.71 9.94 6.45
CA GLN A 184 13.87 9.40 7.17
C GLN A 184 14.06 7.90 6.93
N ALA A 185 12.98 7.10 6.98
CA ALA A 185 13.05 5.66 6.74
C ALA A 185 13.47 5.31 5.30
N LEU A 186 13.04 6.10 4.31
CA LEU A 186 13.49 5.99 2.91
C LEU A 186 14.98 6.33 2.79
N GLY A 187 15.41 7.46 3.36
CA GLY A 187 16.81 7.89 3.34
C GLY A 187 17.76 6.89 4.01
N ALA A 188 17.29 6.22 5.08
CA ALA A 188 18.03 5.18 5.78
C ALA A 188 17.95 3.79 5.10
N GLY A 189 17.19 3.63 4.02
CA GLY A 189 16.99 2.34 3.33
C GLY A 189 16.18 1.30 4.11
N ARG A 190 15.61 1.68 5.26
CA ARG A 190 14.70 0.83 6.04
C ARG A 190 13.42 0.60 5.24
N LEU A 191 12.82 1.69 4.75
CA LEU A 191 11.74 1.63 3.79
C LEU A 191 12.35 1.69 2.38
N GLY A 192 12.04 0.71 1.54
CA GLY A 192 12.54 0.68 0.17
C GLY A 192 11.74 1.60 -0.74
N ARG A 193 10.41 1.61 -0.58
CA ARG A 193 9.49 2.43 -1.37
C ARG A 193 8.26 2.82 -0.57
N TYR A 194 7.75 4.02 -0.85
CA TYR A 194 6.44 4.47 -0.41
C TYR A 194 5.59 4.79 -1.64
N VAL A 195 4.37 4.26 -1.70
CA VAL A 195 3.41 4.50 -2.79
C VAL A 195 2.13 5.06 -2.18
N CYS A 196 1.76 6.28 -2.55
CA CYS A 196 0.56 6.94 -2.08
C CYS A 196 -0.02 7.88 -3.13
N ASP A 197 -1.25 8.35 -2.91
CA ASP A 197 -1.97 9.34 -3.72
C ASP A 197 -2.12 10.70 -3.00
N PHE A 198 -1.38 10.90 -1.90
CA PHE A 198 -1.39 12.12 -1.09
C PHE A 198 -0.09 12.92 -1.31
N PRO A 199 -0.08 13.92 -2.20
CA PRO A 199 1.07 14.79 -2.35
C PRO A 199 1.17 15.78 -1.17
N GLU A 200 2.37 15.90 -0.59
CA GLU A 200 2.69 16.93 0.40
C GLU A 200 3.93 17.73 -0.05
N PRO A 201 3.92 19.07 0.03
CA PRO A 201 5.04 19.92 -0.41
C PRO A 201 6.37 19.71 0.32
#